data_AF-A0A963MT97-F1
#
_entry.id   AF-A0A963MT97-F1
#
_cell.length_a   1.000
_cell.length_b   1.000
_cell.length_c   1.000
_cell.angle_alpha   90.00
_cell.angle_beta   90.00
_cell.angle_gamma   90.00
#
_symmetry.space_group_name_H-M   'P 1'
#
loop_
_entity.id
_entity.type
_entity.pdbx_description
1 polymer ?
#
loop_
_entity_poly.entity_id
_entity_poly.type
_entity_poly.pdbx_seq_one_letter_code
_entity_poly.pdbx_strand_id
1 'polypeptide(L)' 'MNPITDFYRSDVRTGIKIVLTSLILGTLTAVPLWLFTQFGAADVTPTGLALTAMFGTIAGAFGAAIGVVWWIIEVIVRRR' A
#
# COMPACT_ATOMS: atom_id res chain seq x y z
N MET A 1 7.14 2.71 22.77
CA MET A 1 7.70 1.87 21.68
C MET A 1 6.87 2.16 20.44
N ASN A 2 7.50 2.54 19.32
CA ASN A 2 6.77 2.89 18.10
C ASN A 2 6.71 1.65 17.20
N PRO A 3 5.52 1.02 17.05
CA PRO A 3 5.38 -0.27 16.37
C PRO A 3 5.79 -0.23 14.90
N ILE A 4 5.71 0.93 14.25
CA ILE A 4 6.15 1.12 12.86
C ILE A 4 7.67 0.95 12.78
N THR A 5 8.41 1.59 13.69
CA THR A 5 9.87 1.54 13.72
C THR A 5 10.38 0.15 14.06
N ASP A 6 9.70 -0.56 14.95
CA ASP A 6 10.03 -1.94 15.32
C ASP A 6 9.77 -2.92 14.16
N PHE A 7 8.70 -2.72 13.38
CA PHE A 7 8.43 -3.49 12.17
C PHE A 7 9.55 -3.33 11.13
N TYR A 8 10.01 -2.10 10.88
CA TYR A 8 11.10 -1.85 9.94
C TYR A 8 12.46 -2.39 10.43
N ARG A 9 12.68 -2.45 11.75
CA ARG A 9 13.90 -3.01 12.36
C ARG A 9 13.91 -4.54 12.44
N SER A 10 12.77 -5.22 12.30
CA SER A 10 12.69 -6.68 12.37
C SER A 10 13.48 -7.39 11.27
N ASP A 11 13.92 -8.64 11.51
CA ASP A 11 14.60 -9.50 10.51
C ASP A 11 13.70 -9.97 9.35
N VAL A 12 12.46 -9.45 9.27
CA VAL A 12 11.55 -9.75 8.17
C VAL A 12 12.17 -9.27 6.85
N ARG A 13 12.05 -10.14 5.83
CA ARG A 13 12.51 -9.89 4.45
C ARG A 13 12.03 -8.54 3.94
N THR A 14 12.94 -7.76 3.38
CA THR A 14 12.70 -6.39 2.92
C THR A 14 11.58 -6.35 1.89
N GLY A 15 11.51 -7.36 1.01
CA GLY A 15 10.46 -7.44 0.00
C GLY A 15 9.05 -7.52 0.61
N ILE A 16 8.86 -8.29 1.69
CA ILE A 16 7.58 -8.40 2.38
C ILE A 16 7.17 -7.06 3.01
N LYS A 17 8.13 -6.32 3.58
CA LYS A 17 7.87 -5.00 4.15
C LYS A 17 7.35 -4.04 3.10
N ILE A 18 8.00 -3.99 1.93
CA ILE A 18 7.59 -3.14 0.80
C ILE A 18 6.18 -3.52 0.32
N VAL A 19 5.87 -4.81 0.18
CA VAL A 19 4.53 -5.25 -0.20
C VAL A 19 3.48 -4.76 0.80
N LEU A 20 3.73 -4.95 2.10
CA LEU A 20 2.80 -4.53 3.15
C LEU A 20 2.57 -3.03 3.16
N THR A 21 3.63 -2.20 3.09
CA THR A 21 3.42 -0.75 3.04
C THR A 21 2.70 -0.28 1.79
N SER A 22 2.94 -0.93 0.65
CA SER A 22 2.29 -0.57 -0.60
C SER A 22 0.80 -0.93 -0.58
N LEU A 23 0.45 -2.06 0.02
CA LEU A 23 -0.94 -2.45 0.29
C LEU A 23 -1.63 -1.48 1.24
N ILE A 24 -0.97 -1.12 2.34
CA ILE A 24 -1.49 -0.15 3.31
C ILE A 24 -1.73 1.20 2.64
N LEU A 25 -0.77 1.69 1.85
CA LEU A 25 -0.89 2.95 1.12
C LEU A 25 -2.11 2.93 0.19
N GLY A 26 -2.22 1.93 -0.69
CA GLY A 26 -3.34 1.84 -1.62
C GLY A 26 -4.69 1.77 -0.90
N THR A 27 -4.76 0.99 0.18
CA THR A 27 -5.98 0.86 0.99
C THR A 27 -6.34 2.18 1.66
N LEU A 28 -5.39 2.85 2.31
CA LEU A 28 -5.61 4.13 2.98
C LEU A 28 -6.05 5.24 2.03
N THR A 29 -5.59 5.21 0.77
CA THR A 29 -6.05 6.16 -0.24
C THR A 29 -7.42 5.85 -0.84
N ALA A 30 -7.82 4.58 -0.85
CA ALA A 30 -9.11 4.14 -1.41
C ALA A 30 -10.27 4.22 -0.39
N VAL A 31 -9.99 4.01 0.90
CA VAL A 31 -10.99 4.02 1.98
C VAL A 31 -11.81 5.32 2.04
N PRO A 32 -11.23 6.52 1.94
CA PRO A 32 -12.01 7.76 1.98
C PRO A 32 -13.04 7.86 0.84
N LEU A 33 -12.66 7.44 -0.37
CA LEU A 33 -13.59 7.41 -1.50
C LEU A 33 -14.70 6.38 -1.25
N TRP A 34 -14.37 5.19 -0.75
CA TRP A 34 -15.36 4.18 -0.41
C TRP A 34 -16.33 4.66 0.66
N LEU A 35 -15.85 5.30 1.73
CA LEU A 35 -16.72 5.89 2.75
C LEU A 35 -17.63 6.97 2.16
N PHE A 36 -17.12 7.78 1.24
CA PHE A 36 -17.92 8.79 0.56
C PHE A 36 -19.02 8.17 -0.31
N THR A 37 -18.78 7.04 -0.99
CA THR A 37 -19.83 6.39 -1.79
C THR A 37 -20.94 5.77 -0.93
N GLN A 38 -20.65 5.43 0.34
CA GLN A 38 -21.65 4.86 1.25
C GLN A 38 -22.43 5.92 2.05
N PHE A 39 -21.77 7.00 2.47
CA PHE A 39 -22.31 7.99 3.42
C PHE A 39 -22.33 9.43 2.90
N GLY A 40 -21.77 9.68 1.71
CA GLY A 40 -21.64 11.02 1.13
C GLY A 40 -22.94 11.53 0.50
N ALA A 41 -23.01 12.85 0.30
CA ALA A 41 -24.13 13.48 -0.39
C ALA A 41 -24.14 13.10 -1.88
N ALA A 42 -25.30 12.67 -2.39
CA ALA A 42 -25.45 12.21 -3.77
C ALA A 42 -25.18 13.31 -4.82
N ASP A 43 -25.41 14.57 -4.45
CA ASP A 43 -25.28 15.72 -5.37
C ASP A 43 -23.85 16.26 -5.48
N VAL A 44 -22.91 15.68 -4.74
CA VAL A 44 -21.51 16.12 -4.70
C VAL A 44 -20.63 15.10 -5.39
N THR A 45 -20.02 15.47 -6.52
CA THR A 45 -19.00 14.64 -7.18
C THR A 45 -17.65 14.77 -6.45
N PRO A 46 -17.12 13.68 -5.85
CA PRO A 46 -15.93 13.72 -5.02
C PRO A 46 -14.64 13.58 -5.85
N THR A 47 -14.43 14.45 -6.86
CA THR A 47 -13.32 14.31 -7.83
C THR A 47 -11.95 14.22 -7.15
N GLY A 48 -11.69 15.01 -6.11
CA GLY A 48 -10.42 14.95 -5.36
C GLY A 48 -10.18 13.62 -4.66
N LEU A 49 -11.22 13.03 -4.06
CA LEU A 49 -11.13 11.69 -3.44
C LEU A 49 -10.94 10.61 -4.50
N ALA A 50 -11.61 10.73 -5.65
CA ALA A 50 -11.48 9.81 -6.77
C ALA A 50 -10.05 9.81 -7.33
N LEU A 51 -9.45 10.99 -7.54
CA LEU A 51 -8.06 11.12 -7.98
C LEU A 51 -7.08 10.57 -6.94
N THR A 52 -7.29 10.86 -5.66
CA THR A 52 -6.43 10.36 -4.57
C THR A 52 -6.47 8.83 -4.50
N ALA A 53 -7.66 8.24 -4.57
CA ALA A 53 -7.81 6.79 -4.62
C ALA A 53 -7.13 6.20 -5.86
N MET A 54 -7.31 6.81 -7.05
CA MET A 54 -6.69 6.34 -8.27
C MET A 54 -5.15 6.35 -8.19
N PHE A 55 -4.55 7.49 -7.88
CA PHE A 55 -3.08 7.61 -7.81
C PHE A 55 -2.50 6.77 -6.67
N GLY A 56 -3.16 6.73 -5.51
CA GLY A 56 -2.71 5.94 -4.39
C GLY A 56 -2.79 4.43 -4.63
N THR A 57 -3.84 3.97 -5.32
CA THR A 57 -3.96 2.55 -5.72
C THR A 57 -2.94 2.17 -6.79
N ILE A 58 -2.66 3.06 -7.74
CA ILE A 58 -1.59 2.88 -8.73
C ILE A 58 -0.23 2.79 -8.02
N ALA A 59 0.08 3.74 -7.14
CA ALA A 59 1.33 3.73 -6.37
C ALA A 59 1.47 2.47 -5.52
N GLY A 60 0.38 2.04 -4.85
CA GLY A 60 0.33 0.80 -4.09
C GLY A 60 0.54 -0.44 -4.95
N ALA A 61 -0.03 -0.49 -6.15
CA ALA A 61 0.16 -1.61 -7.09
C ALA A 61 1.62 -1.70 -7.58
N PHE A 62 2.22 -0.56 -7.96
CA PHE A 62 3.63 -0.52 -8.36
C PHE A 62 4.57 -0.91 -7.21
N GLY A 63 4.33 -0.36 -6.01
CA GLY A 63 5.11 -0.70 -4.83
C GLY A 63 5.00 -2.19 -4.48
N ALA A 64 3.80 -2.77 -4.57
CA ALA A 64 3.59 -4.20 -4.34
C ALA A 64 4.32 -5.05 -5.39
N ALA A 65 4.28 -4.67 -6.68
CA ALA A 65 5.02 -5.36 -7.73
C ALA A 65 6.53 -5.35 -7.47
N ILE A 66 7.09 -4.19 -7.11
CA ILE A 66 8.51 -4.05 -6.74
C ILE A 66 8.82 -4.89 -5.51
N GLY A 67 7.97 -4.85 -4.48
CA GLY A 67 8.14 -5.64 -3.27
C GLY A 67 8.15 -7.14 -3.52
N VAL A 68 7.29 -7.64 -4.42
CA VAL A 68 7.26 -9.05 -4.83
C VAL A 68 8.54 -9.42 -5.59
N VAL A 69 8.98 -8.61 -6.55
CA VAL A 69 10.23 -8.84 -7.29
C VAL A 69 11.41 -8.89 -6.32
N TRP A 70 11.51 -7.94 -5.40
CA TRP A 70 12.56 -7.91 -4.40
C TRP A 70 12.51 -9.13 -3.47
N TRP A 71 11.31 -9.53 -3.06
CA TRP A 71 11.11 -10.72 -2.24
C TRP A 71 11.59 -11.98 -2.97
N ILE A 72 11.27 -12.13 -4.26
CA ILE A 72 11.74 -13.25 -5.08
C ILE A 72 13.27 -13.25 -5.18
N ILE A 73 13.89 -12.09 -5.42
CA ILE A 73 15.35 -11.96 -5.45
C ILE A 73 15.96 -12.39 -4.11
N GLU A 74 15.42 -11.91 -2.98
CA GLU A 74 15.88 -12.31 -1.65
C GLU A 74 15.74 -13.82 -1.41
N VAL A 75 14.67 -14.46 -1.92
CA VAL A 75 14.47 -15.92 -1.82
C VAL A 75 15.53 -16.66 -2.63
N ILE A 76 15.84 -16.21 -3.84
CA ILE A 76 16.77 -16.91 -4.75
C ILE A 76 18.22 -16.72 -4.31
N VAL A 77 18.61 -15.50 -3.94
CA VAL A 77 20.00 -15.15 -3.60
C VAL A 77 20.39 -15.72 -2.23
N ARG A 78 19.50 -15.66 -1.21
CA ARG A 78 19.80 -16.21 0.13
C ARG A 78 19.65 -17.74 0.24
N ARG A 79 19.34 -18.43 -0.85
CA ARG A 79 19.37 -19.91 -0.93
C ARG A 79 20.76 -20.45 -1.33
N ARG A 80 21.72 -19.59 -1.66
CA ARG A 80 23.15 -19.93 -1.80
C ARG A 80 23.89 -19.44 -0.57
#